data_AF-A0A947KMD1-F1
#
_entry.id   AF-A0A947KMD1-F1
#
_cell.length_a   1.000
_cell.length_b   1.000
_cell.length_c   1.000
_cell.angle_alpha   90.00
_cell.angle_beta   90.00
_cell.angle_gamma   90.00
#
_symmetry.space_group_name_H-M   'P 1'
#
loop_
_entity.id
_entity.type
_entity.pdbx_description
1 polymer ?
#
loop_
_entity_poly.entity_id
_entity_poly.type
_entity_poly.pdbx_seq_one_letter_code
_entity_poly.pdbx_strand_id
1 'polypeptide(L)'
;MKQIFQIIAVMAVTMVEYAAPCMSGGSQVVAAAAAAPALSGRAIIDVGDCGASPTNSAARNTEIIQACIDSLQTGQTLLINEKYRILGLYIDNKERIRISGKGCLVLSGAGPSANIFELRNNIRNIQIDSLELIGENEKGIAFAGNRQDRDAYLEAQYATRPDMSDAELESALRIITDNNSVQKSVYHQSAIGNYSGNSIHGVIFKNLFIHDINVGISLNADLGGEYSNALVISNKLINLPGAAPGQGYGIHLAGTVNCTIKANTIANASRHAIYHAKTRGGMDSETIIQDNVICDHRKSVALSRSSPRERGWNRAAMEVSRSRSVLIMGNIFNACYDTCLDIARDGAGGFPCSNITAINNKFNARQNDSPYINIGEQLALDNYPTENIAIISNAFTASCAGYDVQILQGKNIHFSHNTFSRKGVTGNVRFVRVGLGLYISAPADIDRITFVRNRYSGPSGNPDTVVYDIDPKVGAGTSMVNISRNSLKSIARLWSCGDDNKITNPNLVLKP
;
A
#
# COMPACT_ATOMS: atom_id res chain seq x y z
N MET A 1 47.82 23.65 19.83
CA MET A 1 46.49 23.23 20.30
C MET A 1 45.69 22.79 19.08
N LYS A 2 45.64 21.47 18.83
CA LYS A 2 44.41 20.61 18.80
C LYS A 2 43.50 20.90 17.59
N GLN A 3 43.08 20.02 16.69
CA GLN A 3 43.15 18.55 16.40
C GLN A 3 42.80 18.40 14.88
N ILE A 4 43.54 17.71 14.00
CA ILE A 4 43.42 16.28 13.54
C ILE A 4 41.96 15.88 13.15
N PHE A 5 41.56 15.43 11.93
CA PHE A 5 42.00 14.39 10.96
C PHE A 5 41.56 14.78 9.52
N GLN A 6 42.29 14.62 8.40
CA GLN A 6 42.92 13.45 7.73
C GLN A 6 41.96 12.30 7.33
N ILE A 7 41.52 12.27 6.06
CA ILE A 7 41.97 11.33 4.98
C ILE A 7 41.08 11.55 3.74
N ILE A 8 41.66 12.15 2.69
CA ILE A 8 41.19 12.16 1.30
C ILE A 8 42.34 11.59 0.48
N ALA A 9 42.13 10.42 -0.14
CA ALA A 9 42.87 9.88 -1.29
C ALA A 9 42.13 8.58 -1.70
N VAL A 10 41.81 8.23 -2.94
CA VAL A 10 42.40 8.54 -4.25
C VAL A 10 41.29 8.47 -5.33
N MET A 11 41.45 9.36 -6.32
CA MET A 11 40.69 9.55 -7.55
C MET A 11 40.86 8.39 -8.56
N ALA A 12 39.76 7.97 -9.18
CA ALA A 12 39.43 8.17 -10.61
C ALA A 12 40.25 7.39 -11.64
N VAL A 13 39.54 6.56 -12.43
CA VAL A 13 39.82 6.39 -13.86
C VAL A 13 38.49 6.51 -14.60
N THR A 14 38.44 7.45 -15.53
CA THR A 14 37.34 7.83 -16.41
C THR A 14 37.52 7.27 -17.82
N MET A 15 36.41 7.34 -18.60
CA MET A 15 36.31 7.40 -20.08
C MET A 15 36.12 6.04 -20.79
N VAL A 16 35.22 5.86 -21.79
CA VAL A 16 34.47 6.82 -22.62
C VAL A 16 33.31 6.12 -23.37
N GLU A 17 32.27 6.92 -23.63
CA GLU A 17 31.22 6.95 -24.69
C GLU A 17 30.83 5.70 -25.51
N TYR A 18 29.51 5.46 -25.60
CA TYR A 18 28.83 5.37 -26.90
C TYR A 18 27.39 5.91 -26.78
N ALA A 19 27.02 6.80 -27.71
CA ALA A 19 25.73 7.46 -27.81
C ALA A 19 24.83 6.82 -28.89
N ALA A 20 23.54 6.66 -28.53
CA ALA A 20 22.31 6.68 -29.35
C ALA A 20 22.04 5.55 -30.39
N PRO A 21 20.81 5.35 -30.92
CA PRO A 21 19.49 5.94 -30.59
C PRO A 21 18.33 4.92 -30.36
N CYS A 22 17.15 5.49 -30.10
CA CYS A 22 15.83 4.88 -29.89
C CYS A 22 15.28 3.90 -30.96
N MET A 23 14.27 3.15 -30.50
CA MET A 23 13.14 2.55 -31.23
C MET A 23 13.36 1.21 -31.95
N SER A 24 12.70 0.15 -31.48
CA SER A 24 11.51 -0.41 -32.16
C SER A 24 11.03 -1.72 -31.52
N GLY A 25 9.71 -1.91 -31.54
CA GLY A 25 9.08 -3.20 -31.82
C GLY A 25 9.24 -4.33 -30.80
N GLY A 26 8.22 -4.54 -29.98
CA GLY A 26 8.15 -5.74 -29.16
C GLY A 26 6.87 -5.86 -28.35
N SER A 27 5.72 -5.86 -29.02
CA SER A 27 4.52 -6.46 -28.44
C SER A 27 4.82 -7.94 -28.19
N GLN A 28 5.13 -8.30 -26.94
CA GLN A 28 5.06 -9.68 -26.49
C GLN A 28 3.88 -9.82 -25.54
N VAL A 29 2.80 -10.30 -26.15
CA VAL A 29 1.82 -11.23 -25.61
C VAL A 29 2.05 -11.57 -24.14
N VAL A 30 1.16 -11.05 -23.30
CA VAL A 30 0.96 -11.45 -21.92
C VAL A 30 0.86 -12.97 -21.87
N ALA A 31 1.88 -13.63 -21.33
CA ALA A 31 1.83 -15.06 -21.11
C ALA A 31 0.63 -15.37 -20.21
N ALA A 32 -0.27 -16.21 -20.73
CA ALA A 32 -1.37 -16.76 -19.99
C ALA A 32 -0.85 -17.35 -18.67
N ALA A 33 -1.48 -16.98 -17.56
CA ALA A 33 -1.27 -17.61 -16.27
C ALA A 33 -1.30 -19.12 -16.47
N ALA A 34 -0.15 -19.78 -16.30
CA ALA A 34 -0.08 -21.23 -16.33
C ALA A 34 -1.09 -21.76 -15.30
N ALA A 35 -2.10 -22.48 -15.78
CA ALA A 35 -3.05 -23.16 -14.92
C ALA A 35 -2.23 -24.01 -13.93
N ALA A 36 -2.41 -23.74 -12.63
CA ALA A 36 -1.73 -24.48 -11.59
C ALA A 36 -1.97 -25.99 -11.83
N PRO A 37 -0.90 -26.81 -11.91
CA PRO A 37 -1.07 -28.22 -12.24
C PRO A 37 -1.95 -28.88 -11.18
N ALA A 38 -3.01 -29.56 -11.64
CA ALA A 38 -3.92 -30.30 -10.78
C ALA A 38 -3.12 -31.38 -10.03
N LEU A 39 -3.03 -31.24 -8.70
CA LEU A 39 -2.44 -32.24 -7.81
C LEU A 39 -3.45 -33.38 -7.61
N SER A 40 -3.54 -34.31 -8.56
CA SER A 40 -4.41 -35.50 -8.44
C SER A 40 -3.66 -36.67 -7.79
N GLY A 41 -4.19 -37.19 -6.66
CA GLY A 41 -3.88 -38.55 -6.17
C GLY A 41 -3.07 -38.68 -4.88
N ARG A 42 -3.06 -37.70 -3.96
CA ARG A 42 -2.17 -37.71 -2.78
C ARG A 42 -2.94 -37.67 -1.45
N ALA A 43 -2.42 -38.42 -0.47
CA ALA A 43 -3.01 -38.63 0.85
C ALA A 43 -3.43 -37.32 1.53
N ILE A 44 -4.65 -37.32 2.04
CA ILE A 44 -5.24 -36.25 2.82
C ILE A 44 -4.97 -36.56 4.30
N ILE A 45 -4.47 -35.57 5.03
CA ILE A 45 -4.34 -35.63 6.50
C ILE A 45 -5.37 -34.66 7.07
N ASP A 46 -6.33 -35.14 7.84
CA ASP A 46 -7.23 -34.26 8.60
C ASP A 46 -6.68 -34.08 10.02
N VAL A 47 -6.58 -32.84 10.49
CA VAL A 47 -6.07 -32.55 11.84
C VAL A 47 -6.99 -33.11 12.94
N GLY A 48 -8.29 -33.27 12.67
CA GLY A 48 -9.24 -33.89 13.58
C GLY A 48 -8.92 -35.37 13.82
N ASP A 49 -8.56 -36.10 12.76
CA ASP A 49 -8.13 -37.51 12.86
C ASP A 49 -6.80 -37.68 13.61
N CYS A 50 -6.01 -36.61 13.69
CA CYS A 50 -4.78 -36.53 14.47
C CYS A 50 -5.01 -36.08 15.93
N GLY A 51 -6.27 -35.88 16.33
CA GLY A 51 -6.69 -35.55 17.69
C GLY A 51 -6.82 -34.06 18.00
N ALA A 52 -6.72 -33.18 16.99
CA ALA A 52 -7.03 -31.77 17.18
C ALA A 52 -8.53 -31.62 17.52
N SER A 53 -8.86 -30.76 18.48
CA SER A 53 -10.25 -30.57 18.93
C SER A 53 -10.50 -29.12 19.33
N PRO A 54 -11.70 -28.56 19.05
CA PRO A 54 -12.09 -27.23 19.53
C PRO A 54 -12.07 -27.08 21.05
N THR A 55 -12.15 -28.20 21.79
CA THR A 55 -12.10 -28.23 23.26
C THR A 55 -10.68 -28.31 23.82
N ASN A 56 -9.68 -28.61 22.99
CA ASN A 56 -8.29 -28.62 23.42
C ASN A 56 -7.78 -27.20 23.69
N SER A 57 -6.76 -27.09 24.53
CA SER A 57 -6.05 -25.83 24.73
C SER A 57 -5.33 -25.38 23.44
N ALA A 58 -5.05 -24.08 23.33
CA ALA A 58 -4.34 -23.52 22.18
C ALA A 58 -2.96 -24.18 21.97
N ALA A 59 -2.22 -24.41 23.06
CA ALA A 59 -0.93 -25.10 23.03
C ALA A 59 -1.06 -26.53 22.49
N ARG A 60 -2.07 -27.29 22.94
CA ARG A 60 -2.27 -28.67 22.51
C ARG A 60 -2.66 -28.77 21.03
N ASN A 61 -3.56 -27.90 20.56
CA ASN A 61 -3.90 -27.85 19.14
C ASN A 61 -2.71 -27.40 18.29
N THR A 62 -1.91 -26.44 18.74
CA THR A 62 -0.66 -26.07 18.05
C THR A 62 0.27 -27.27 17.90
N GLU A 63 0.51 -28.02 18.97
CA GLU A 63 1.38 -29.21 18.92
C GLU A 63 0.89 -30.23 17.89
N ILE A 64 -0.41 -30.57 17.92
CA ILE A 64 -1.00 -31.57 17.02
C ILE A 64 -0.94 -31.10 15.56
N ILE A 65 -1.42 -29.88 15.29
CA ILE A 65 -1.48 -29.34 13.93
C ILE A 65 -0.07 -29.15 13.37
N GLN A 66 0.89 -28.69 14.20
CA GLN A 66 2.29 -28.58 13.80
C GLN A 66 2.88 -29.94 13.43
N ALA A 67 2.62 -30.99 14.23
CA ALA A 67 3.06 -32.35 13.90
C ALA A 67 2.48 -32.84 12.56
N CYS A 68 1.21 -32.52 12.26
CA CYS A 68 0.64 -32.81 10.94
C CYS A 68 1.38 -32.08 9.82
N ILE A 69 1.65 -30.76 9.97
CA ILE A 69 2.41 -29.98 8.99
C ILE A 69 3.81 -30.56 8.79
N ASP A 70 4.50 -30.90 9.86
CA ASP A 70 5.85 -31.48 9.83
C ASP A 70 5.86 -32.83 9.12
N SER A 71 4.79 -33.62 9.24
CA SER A 71 4.63 -34.90 8.56
C SER A 71 4.29 -34.80 7.06
N LEU A 72 3.79 -33.64 6.59
CA LEU A 72 3.38 -33.48 5.20
C LEU A 72 4.54 -33.72 4.23
N GLN A 73 4.30 -34.57 3.24
CA GLN A 73 5.17 -34.83 2.11
C GLN A 73 4.69 -34.12 0.84
N THR A 74 5.60 -33.96 -0.11
CA THR A 74 5.37 -33.29 -1.40
C THR A 74 4.05 -33.73 -2.03
N GLY A 75 3.13 -32.78 -2.15
CA GLY A 75 1.82 -32.98 -2.77
C GLY A 75 0.68 -33.44 -1.90
N GLN A 76 0.91 -33.71 -0.63
CA GLN A 76 -0.17 -34.01 0.29
C GLN A 76 -0.97 -32.75 0.64
N THR A 77 -2.20 -32.98 1.13
CA THR A 77 -3.08 -31.92 1.61
C THR A 77 -3.35 -32.11 3.10
N LEU A 78 -3.16 -31.04 3.87
CA LEU A 78 -3.67 -30.94 5.23
C LEU A 78 -5.06 -30.31 5.21
N LEU A 79 -6.03 -30.96 5.87
CA LEU A 79 -7.37 -30.45 6.06
C LEU A 79 -7.56 -29.90 7.47
N ILE A 80 -8.13 -28.71 7.54
CA ILE A 80 -8.55 -28.03 8.77
C ILE A 80 -10.04 -27.70 8.61
N ASN A 81 -10.92 -28.49 9.23
CA ASN A 81 -12.36 -28.41 9.00
C ASN A 81 -13.17 -27.84 10.17
N GLU A 82 -12.56 -27.69 11.35
CA GLU A 82 -13.20 -27.11 12.52
C GLU A 82 -12.50 -25.83 12.98
N LYS A 83 -12.99 -25.25 14.08
CA LYS A 83 -12.40 -24.06 14.70
C LYS A 83 -11.41 -24.47 15.79
N TYR A 84 -10.13 -24.16 15.59
CA TYR A 84 -9.07 -24.43 16.54
C TYR A 84 -8.41 -23.14 17.03
N ARG A 85 -8.17 -23.08 18.34
CA ARG A 85 -7.29 -22.07 18.93
C ARG A 85 -5.85 -22.56 18.84
N ILE A 86 -4.92 -21.67 18.52
CA ILE A 86 -3.50 -21.97 18.34
C ILE A 86 -2.62 -20.81 18.87
N LEU A 87 -1.33 -21.09 19.08
CA LEU A 87 -0.30 -20.13 19.42
C LEU A 87 0.47 -19.59 18.19
N GLY A 88 0.23 -20.18 17.02
CA GLY A 88 0.96 -19.97 15.77
C GLY A 88 1.53 -21.28 15.21
N LEU A 89 1.80 -21.32 13.90
CA LEU A 89 2.30 -22.50 13.19
C LEU A 89 3.45 -22.12 12.25
N TYR A 90 4.32 -23.09 12.00
CA TYR A 90 5.47 -22.97 11.10
C TYR A 90 5.31 -23.91 9.91
N ILE A 91 5.62 -23.40 8.72
CA ILE A 91 5.80 -24.22 7.52
C ILE A 91 7.25 -24.05 7.10
N ASP A 92 8.04 -25.10 7.30
CA ASP A 92 9.49 -25.05 7.14
C ASP A 92 9.98 -26.07 6.11
N ASN A 93 10.78 -25.61 5.14
CA ASN A 93 11.40 -26.43 4.10
C ASN A 93 10.41 -27.37 3.37
N LYS A 94 9.19 -26.88 3.14
CA LYS A 94 8.13 -27.63 2.45
C LYS A 94 8.03 -27.23 0.98
N GLU A 95 7.65 -28.21 0.17
CA GLU A 95 7.37 -27.99 -1.23
C GLU A 95 6.11 -28.71 -1.73
N ARG A 96 5.37 -28.06 -2.63
CA ARG A 96 4.20 -28.61 -3.33
C ARG A 96 3.13 -29.18 -2.39
N ILE A 97 3.03 -28.72 -1.15
CA ILE A 97 1.96 -29.11 -0.22
C ILE A 97 0.77 -28.15 -0.32
N ARG A 98 -0.39 -28.61 0.14
CA ARG A 98 -1.58 -27.78 0.27
C ARG A 98 -2.10 -27.81 1.71
N ILE A 99 -2.50 -26.66 2.23
CA ILE A 99 -3.25 -26.55 3.49
C ILE A 99 -4.59 -25.92 3.14
N SER A 100 -5.67 -26.62 3.44
CA SER A 100 -7.02 -26.22 3.04
C SER A 100 -8.06 -26.71 4.04
N GLY A 101 -9.32 -26.43 3.76
CA GLY A 101 -10.47 -26.85 4.56
C GLY A 101 -11.51 -25.76 4.62
N LYS A 102 -12.50 -25.89 5.51
CA LYS A 102 -13.50 -24.84 5.82
C LYS A 102 -13.44 -24.39 7.28
N GLY A 103 -12.37 -24.78 7.97
CA GLY A 103 -12.14 -24.51 9.37
C GLY A 103 -11.60 -23.10 9.63
N CYS A 104 -11.39 -22.84 10.91
CA CYS A 104 -11.01 -21.55 11.44
C CYS A 104 -9.80 -21.71 12.37
N LEU A 105 -8.75 -20.92 12.16
CA LEU A 105 -7.61 -20.85 13.06
C LEU A 105 -7.60 -19.52 13.79
N VAL A 106 -7.58 -19.57 15.12
CA VAL A 106 -7.61 -18.39 15.99
C VAL A 106 -6.32 -18.31 16.80
N LEU A 107 -5.56 -17.24 16.66
CA LEU A 107 -4.47 -16.95 17.61
C LEU A 107 -5.05 -16.68 19.00
N SER A 108 -4.57 -17.39 20.02
CA SER A 108 -5.08 -17.28 21.38
C SER A 108 -3.99 -17.63 22.41
N GLY A 109 -3.60 -16.65 23.22
CA GLY A 109 -2.45 -16.75 24.13
C GLY A 109 -1.12 -16.70 23.38
N ALA A 110 -1.11 -16.19 22.15
CA ALA A 110 0.04 -16.22 21.26
C ALA A 110 1.02 -15.09 21.58
N GLY A 111 2.26 -15.28 21.12
CA GLY A 111 3.28 -14.25 21.21
C GLY A 111 2.88 -12.96 20.45
N PRO A 112 3.45 -11.81 20.81
CA PRO A 112 3.14 -10.55 20.14
C PRO A 112 3.49 -10.56 18.65
N SER A 113 4.51 -11.32 18.24
CA SER A 113 4.97 -11.44 16.84
C SER A 113 4.57 -12.78 16.20
N ALA A 114 3.55 -13.46 16.74
CA ALA A 114 3.15 -14.77 16.25
C ALA A 114 2.48 -14.67 14.86
N ASN A 115 2.70 -15.69 14.03
CA ASN A 115 1.99 -15.83 12.77
C ASN A 115 1.04 -17.02 12.87
N ILE A 116 -0.15 -16.95 12.27
CA ILE A 116 -0.98 -18.16 12.11
C ILE A 116 -0.21 -19.17 11.24
N PHE A 117 0.32 -18.72 10.11
CA PHE A 117 1.31 -19.45 9.32
C PHE A 117 2.56 -18.59 9.10
N GLU A 118 3.69 -19.01 9.67
CA GLU A 118 5.01 -18.48 9.33
C GLU A 118 5.69 -19.38 8.29
N LEU A 119 6.11 -18.79 7.17
CA LEU A 119 6.90 -19.48 6.15
C LEU A 119 8.40 -19.35 6.46
N ARG A 120 9.11 -20.47 6.49
CA ARG A 120 10.53 -20.55 6.87
C ARG A 120 11.41 -21.26 5.85
N ASN A 121 12.65 -20.79 5.78
CA ASN A 121 13.74 -21.29 4.98
C ASN A 121 13.39 -21.37 3.49
N ASN A 122 13.37 -22.57 2.90
CA ASN A 122 13.15 -22.79 1.47
C ASN A 122 11.74 -23.32 1.20
N ILE A 123 10.82 -22.43 0.81
CA ILE A 123 9.42 -22.76 0.52
C ILE A 123 9.16 -22.70 -0.97
N ARG A 124 8.56 -23.77 -1.53
CA ARG A 124 8.26 -23.84 -2.97
C ARG A 124 6.87 -24.36 -3.27
N ASN A 125 6.10 -23.61 -4.05
CA ASN A 125 4.84 -24.09 -4.63
C ASN A 125 3.80 -24.55 -3.59
N ILE A 126 3.70 -23.85 -2.46
CA ILE A 126 2.70 -24.15 -1.42
C ILE A 126 1.40 -23.41 -1.69
N GLN A 127 0.26 -24.06 -1.43
CA GLN A 127 -1.05 -23.42 -1.45
C GLN A 127 -1.68 -23.42 -0.05
N ILE A 128 -2.16 -22.26 0.41
CA ILE A 128 -3.02 -22.12 1.58
C ILE A 128 -4.34 -21.51 1.12
N ASP A 129 -5.46 -22.20 1.37
CA ASP A 129 -6.74 -21.75 0.83
C ASP A 129 -7.98 -22.15 1.62
N SER A 130 -9.06 -21.40 1.42
CA SER A 130 -10.42 -21.72 1.91
C SER A 130 -10.59 -21.69 3.44
N LEU A 131 -9.62 -21.15 4.19
CA LEU A 131 -9.66 -21.06 5.65
C LEU A 131 -10.12 -19.69 6.14
N GLU A 132 -10.66 -19.67 7.36
CA GLU A 132 -10.80 -18.46 8.17
C GLU A 132 -9.61 -18.33 9.13
N LEU A 133 -8.97 -17.15 9.16
CA LEU A 133 -7.78 -16.85 9.95
C LEU A 133 -8.03 -15.62 10.82
N ILE A 134 -8.02 -15.80 12.14
CA ILE A 134 -8.40 -14.75 13.11
C ILE A 134 -7.24 -14.44 14.04
N GLY A 135 -6.89 -13.17 14.17
CA GLY A 135 -5.92 -12.72 15.16
C GLY A 135 -6.48 -12.76 16.58
N GLU A 136 -5.63 -12.51 17.57
CA GLU A 136 -6.03 -12.53 18.99
C GLU A 136 -6.81 -11.27 19.40
N ASN A 137 -7.18 -10.40 18.45
CA ASN A 137 -7.66 -9.04 18.73
C ASN A 137 -9.15 -8.93 19.10
N GLU A 138 -9.80 -10.00 19.60
CA GLU A 138 -11.02 -9.82 20.41
C GLU A 138 -10.77 -8.90 21.64
N LYS A 139 -9.49 -8.58 21.93
CA LYS A 139 -9.03 -7.69 23.01
C LYS A 139 -8.73 -6.23 22.61
N GLY A 140 -8.94 -5.82 21.35
CA GLY A 140 -8.88 -4.41 20.96
C GLY A 140 -7.50 -3.88 20.52
N ILE A 141 -7.47 -2.60 20.16
CA ILE A 141 -6.28 -1.90 19.65
C ILE A 141 -5.34 -1.64 20.83
N ALA A 142 -4.25 -2.40 20.92
CA ALA A 142 -3.18 -2.09 21.86
C ALA A 142 -2.44 -0.82 21.41
N PHE A 143 -2.82 0.33 21.96
CA PHE A 143 -2.01 1.55 21.87
C PHE A 143 -0.91 1.49 22.94
N ALA A 144 0.35 1.54 22.52
CA ALA A 144 1.50 1.62 23.42
C ALA A 144 2.06 3.05 23.38
N GLY A 145 1.76 3.80 24.44
CA GLY A 145 2.28 5.13 24.69
C GLY A 145 2.15 5.42 26.18
N ASN A 146 3.00 6.29 26.73
CA ASN A 146 2.74 6.78 28.08
C ASN A 146 1.40 7.56 28.08
N ARG A 147 0.89 7.96 29.26
CA ARG A 147 -0.36 8.74 29.33
C ARG A 147 -0.33 9.96 28.38
N GLN A 148 0.82 10.58 28.21
CA GLN A 148 1.06 11.71 27.30
C GLN A 148 0.99 11.33 25.82
N ASP A 149 1.50 10.18 25.40
CA ASP A 149 1.42 9.67 24.02
C ASP A 149 0.01 9.18 23.70
N ARG A 150 -0.68 8.58 24.68
CA ARG A 150 -2.11 8.27 24.60
C ARG A 150 -2.87 9.57 24.44
N ASP A 151 -2.65 10.54 25.31
CA ASP A 151 -3.36 11.82 25.27
C ASP A 151 -3.02 12.57 23.97
N ALA A 152 -1.78 12.55 23.48
CA ALA A 152 -1.39 13.12 22.20
C ALA A 152 -1.96 12.35 20.99
N TYR A 153 -2.10 11.02 21.07
CA TYR A 153 -2.78 10.24 20.05
C TYR A 153 -4.30 10.46 20.11
N LEU A 154 -4.92 10.53 21.27
CA LEU A 154 -6.34 10.83 21.41
C LEU A 154 -6.65 12.27 21.01
N GLU A 155 -5.78 13.22 21.35
CA GLU A 155 -5.87 14.62 20.96
C GLU A 155 -5.65 14.77 19.45
N ALA A 156 -4.54 14.26 18.90
CA ALA A 156 -4.35 14.28 17.46
C ALA A 156 -5.46 13.52 16.73
N GLN A 157 -5.92 12.40 17.30
CA GLN A 157 -6.81 11.50 16.57
C GLN A 157 -8.30 11.81 16.66
N TYR A 158 -8.70 12.42 17.76
CA TYR A 158 -10.11 12.53 18.15
C TYR A 158 -10.47 13.90 18.73
N ALA A 159 -9.56 14.89 18.81
CA ALA A 159 -9.93 16.28 19.15
C ALA A 159 -10.93 16.94 18.17
N THR A 160 -11.35 16.23 17.12
CA THR A 160 -12.38 16.66 16.16
C THR A 160 -13.72 15.91 16.27
N ARG A 161 -13.92 15.03 17.28
CA ARG A 161 -15.18 14.29 17.53
C ARG A 161 -15.94 14.85 18.74
N PRO A 162 -16.66 15.99 18.61
CA PRO A 162 -17.46 16.54 19.70
C PRO A 162 -18.70 15.69 20.06
N ASP A 163 -18.95 14.61 19.32
CA ASP A 163 -20.10 13.71 19.44
C ASP A 163 -19.85 12.48 20.31
N MET A 164 -18.63 12.29 20.83
CA MET A 164 -18.29 11.15 21.70
C MET A 164 -17.66 11.63 23.01
N SER A 165 -18.07 11.03 24.12
CA SER A 165 -17.42 11.24 25.42
C SER A 165 -16.13 10.42 25.56
N ASP A 166 -15.21 10.86 26.43
CA ASP A 166 -13.95 10.15 26.72
C ASP A 166 -14.17 8.68 27.13
N ALA A 167 -15.27 8.40 27.85
CA ALA A 167 -15.64 7.04 28.27
C ALA A 167 -16.15 6.16 27.12
N GLU A 168 -16.91 6.73 26.18
CA GLU A 168 -17.32 6.04 24.95
C GLU A 168 -16.10 5.79 24.04
N LEU A 169 -15.14 6.71 24.04
CA LEU A 169 -13.87 6.62 23.33
C LEU A 169 -12.99 5.49 23.90
N GLU A 170 -12.82 5.42 25.23
CA GLU A 170 -12.11 4.33 25.92
C GLU A 170 -12.78 2.97 25.68
N SER A 171 -14.11 2.92 25.74
CA SER A 171 -14.89 1.69 25.49
C SER A 171 -14.77 1.21 24.04
N ALA A 172 -14.79 2.14 23.08
CA ALA A 172 -14.61 1.85 21.65
C ALA A 172 -13.16 1.45 21.31
N LEU A 173 -12.17 1.97 22.05
CA LEU A 173 -10.75 1.72 21.76
C LEU A 173 -10.14 0.54 22.52
N ARG A 174 -10.77 0.03 23.59
CA ARG A 174 -10.20 -1.03 24.47
C ARG A 174 -8.68 -0.89 24.62
N ILE A 175 -8.25 0.33 24.97
CA ILE A 175 -6.84 0.64 25.19
C ILE A 175 -6.41 -0.18 26.41
N ILE A 176 -5.45 -1.09 26.22
CA ILE A 176 -4.81 -1.79 27.33
C ILE A 176 -3.96 -0.75 28.09
N THR A 177 -4.45 -0.28 29.24
CA THR A 177 -3.80 0.76 30.05
C THR A 177 -2.73 0.26 31.02
N ASP A 178 -2.45 -1.04 31.05
CA ASP A 178 -1.39 -1.60 31.89
C ASP A 178 -0.02 -1.46 31.20
N ASN A 179 0.65 -0.32 31.40
CA ASN A 179 2.02 -0.09 30.94
C ASN A 179 2.90 0.49 32.05
N ASN A 180 3.52 -0.40 32.84
CA ASN A 180 4.81 -0.09 33.44
C ASN A 180 5.85 0.02 32.30
N SER A 181 6.57 1.13 32.30
CA SER A 181 7.37 1.68 31.21
C SER A 181 8.51 0.81 30.67
N VAL A 182 8.26 -0.15 29.75
CA VAL A 182 9.28 -0.70 28.80
C VAL A 182 8.68 -1.20 27.46
N GLN A 183 7.35 -1.28 27.26
CA GLN A 183 6.81 -1.89 26.04
C GLN A 183 6.80 -0.96 24.81
N LYS A 184 7.88 -1.01 24.01
CA LYS A 184 7.85 -0.67 22.57
C LYS A 184 6.84 -1.61 21.87
N SER A 185 5.99 -1.06 20.99
CA SER A 185 4.92 -1.76 20.24
C SER A 185 5.19 -3.26 19.99
N VAL A 186 4.55 -4.14 20.76
CA VAL A 186 4.91 -5.57 20.72
C VAL A 186 4.08 -6.36 19.70
N TYR A 187 2.86 -5.94 19.34
CA TYR A 187 1.98 -6.76 18.51
C TYR A 187 2.25 -6.62 17.00
N HIS A 188 2.93 -7.61 16.43
CA HIS A 188 3.17 -7.82 15.00
C HIS A 188 2.59 -9.17 14.56
N GLN A 189 1.35 -9.45 14.95
CA GLN A 189 0.71 -10.70 14.53
C GLN A 189 0.33 -10.66 13.06
N SER A 190 0.66 -11.71 12.32
CA SER A 190 0.27 -11.85 10.91
C SER A 190 -0.54 -13.12 10.67
N ALA A 191 -1.53 -13.10 9.76
CA ALA A 191 -2.20 -14.35 9.41
C ALA A 191 -1.25 -15.25 8.60
N ILE A 192 -0.58 -14.66 7.60
CA ILE A 192 0.49 -15.32 6.87
C ILE A 192 1.67 -14.36 6.81
N GLY A 193 2.85 -14.82 7.23
CA GLY A 193 4.05 -13.98 7.25
C GLY A 193 5.34 -14.78 7.15
N ASN A 194 6.43 -14.04 7.02
CA ASN A 194 7.79 -14.58 7.07
C ASN A 194 8.76 -13.48 7.52
N TYR A 195 9.87 -13.88 8.14
CA TYR A 195 11.01 -12.98 8.33
C TYR A 195 11.79 -12.82 7.03
N SER A 196 12.49 -11.70 6.84
CA SER A 196 13.44 -11.56 5.74
C SER A 196 14.57 -12.60 5.87
N GLY A 197 15.22 -12.93 4.75
CA GLY A 197 16.28 -13.95 4.68
C GLY A 197 15.80 -15.33 4.18
N ASN A 198 14.50 -15.54 4.07
CA ASN A 198 13.91 -16.78 3.54
C ASN A 198 13.83 -16.77 2.00
N SER A 199 13.79 -17.96 1.38
CA SER A 199 13.63 -18.16 -0.06
C SER A 199 12.28 -18.80 -0.32
N ILE A 200 11.31 -17.99 -0.75
CA ILE A 200 9.90 -18.37 -0.87
C ILE A 200 9.45 -18.14 -2.32
N HIS A 201 9.02 -19.20 -2.99
CA HIS A 201 8.68 -19.17 -4.41
C HIS A 201 7.38 -19.89 -4.73
N GLY A 202 6.56 -19.29 -5.61
CA GLY A 202 5.40 -19.98 -6.18
C GLY A 202 4.26 -20.24 -5.19
N VAL A 203 4.18 -19.47 -4.10
CA VAL A 203 3.12 -19.65 -3.10
C VAL A 203 1.78 -19.10 -3.58
N ILE A 204 0.69 -19.73 -3.16
CA ILE A 204 -0.67 -19.35 -3.49
C ILE A 204 -1.48 -19.19 -2.21
N PHE A 205 -2.00 -17.98 -1.97
CA PHE A 205 -2.93 -17.68 -0.89
C PHE A 205 -4.26 -17.28 -1.49
N LYS A 206 -5.28 -18.13 -1.35
CA LYS A 206 -6.56 -17.90 -2.03
C LYS A 206 -7.80 -18.21 -1.22
N ASN A 207 -8.88 -17.47 -1.50
CA ASN A 207 -10.18 -17.69 -0.86
C ASN A 207 -10.11 -17.72 0.68
N LEU A 208 -9.17 -16.99 1.28
CA LEU A 208 -9.03 -16.88 2.72
C LEU A 208 -9.97 -15.79 3.24
N PHE A 209 -10.54 -16.01 4.41
CA PHE A 209 -11.17 -14.96 5.19
C PHE A 209 -10.27 -14.61 6.38
N ILE A 210 -9.65 -13.43 6.34
CA ILE A 210 -8.68 -12.99 7.32
C ILE A 210 -9.25 -11.77 8.03
N HIS A 211 -9.33 -11.80 9.36
CA HIS A 211 -9.81 -10.63 10.09
C HIS A 211 -9.26 -10.51 11.50
N ASP A 212 -9.40 -9.30 12.05
CA ASP A 212 -9.04 -8.95 13.43
C ASP A 212 -7.57 -9.29 13.77
N ILE A 213 -6.67 -9.01 12.82
CA ILE A 213 -5.24 -9.28 12.93
C ILE A 213 -4.42 -8.09 12.43
N ASN A 214 -3.24 -7.84 13.00
CA ASN A 214 -2.47 -6.64 12.67
C ASN A 214 -1.98 -6.65 11.22
N VAL A 215 -1.59 -7.82 10.69
CA VAL A 215 -1.13 -7.98 9.32
C VAL A 215 -1.88 -9.14 8.67
N GLY A 216 -2.49 -8.91 7.52
CA GLY A 216 -3.15 -9.99 6.78
C GLY A 216 -2.13 -10.97 6.19
N ILE A 217 -1.49 -10.56 5.10
CA ILE A 217 -0.51 -11.37 4.38
C ILE A 217 0.76 -10.54 4.18
N SER A 218 1.91 -11.07 4.61
CA SER A 218 3.22 -10.44 4.42
C SER A 218 4.11 -11.30 3.54
N LEU A 219 4.55 -10.73 2.42
CA LEU A 219 5.55 -11.26 1.49
C LEU A 219 6.84 -10.46 1.68
N ASN A 220 7.67 -10.87 2.64
CA ASN A 220 8.76 -10.02 3.13
C ASN A 220 10.16 -10.57 2.77
N ALA A 221 10.84 -9.91 1.84
CA ALA A 221 12.27 -10.11 1.54
C ALA A 221 13.06 -8.79 1.66
N ASP A 222 12.60 -7.84 2.50
CA ASP A 222 13.18 -6.50 2.64
C ASP A 222 14.69 -6.53 2.96
N LEU A 223 15.06 -7.24 4.03
CA LEU A 223 16.44 -7.27 4.53
C LEU A 223 17.29 -8.38 3.90
N GLY A 224 16.74 -9.12 2.95
CA GLY A 224 17.40 -10.26 2.30
C GLY A 224 16.46 -11.42 2.02
N GLY A 225 17.01 -12.46 1.40
CA GLY A 225 16.23 -13.60 0.89
C GLY A 225 15.60 -13.32 -0.47
N GLU A 226 14.63 -14.15 -0.85
CA GLU A 226 13.91 -14.05 -2.11
C GLU A 226 12.43 -14.34 -1.89
N TYR A 227 11.56 -13.54 -2.51
CA TYR A 227 10.14 -13.82 -2.56
C TYR A 227 9.65 -13.60 -3.99
N SER A 228 9.22 -14.66 -4.68
CA SER A 228 8.78 -14.52 -6.07
C SER A 228 7.67 -15.45 -6.50
N ASN A 229 7.00 -15.09 -7.59
CA ASN A 229 5.92 -15.88 -8.21
C ASN A 229 4.74 -16.13 -7.25
N ALA A 230 4.49 -15.21 -6.32
CA ALA A 230 3.42 -15.36 -5.35
C ALA A 230 2.07 -14.93 -5.94
N LEU A 231 1.01 -15.69 -5.63
CA LEU A 231 -0.36 -15.37 -6.01
C LEU A 231 -1.20 -15.15 -4.75
N VAL A 232 -1.69 -13.92 -4.54
CA VAL A 232 -2.62 -13.59 -3.45
C VAL A 232 -3.95 -13.21 -4.06
N ILE A 233 -4.89 -14.15 -4.07
CA ILE A 233 -6.08 -14.05 -4.93
C ILE A 233 -7.40 -14.32 -4.20
N SER A 234 -8.43 -13.52 -4.48
CA SER A 234 -9.80 -13.76 -4.00
C SER A 234 -9.92 -13.88 -2.48
N ASN A 235 -9.04 -13.21 -1.71
CA ASN A 235 -9.12 -13.21 -0.25
C ASN A 235 -10.00 -12.05 0.24
N LYS A 236 -10.58 -12.21 1.42
CA LYS A 236 -11.31 -11.17 2.14
C LYS A 236 -10.55 -10.82 3.41
N LEU A 237 -10.02 -9.61 3.50
CA LEU A 237 -9.27 -9.11 4.65
C LEU A 237 -10.08 -7.99 5.31
N ILE A 238 -10.43 -8.12 6.59
CA ILE A 238 -11.29 -7.14 7.29
C ILE A 238 -10.68 -6.75 8.64
N ASN A 239 -10.76 -5.47 8.98
CA ASN A 239 -10.39 -4.95 10.30
C ASN A 239 -8.94 -5.31 10.68
N LEU A 240 -8.01 -4.56 10.11
CA LEU A 240 -6.58 -4.77 10.31
C LEU A 240 -6.05 -3.63 11.19
N PRO A 241 -6.04 -3.80 12.52
CA PRO A 241 -5.70 -2.73 13.46
C PRO A 241 -4.20 -2.45 13.52
N GLY A 242 -3.88 -1.19 13.84
CA GLY A 242 -2.53 -0.68 14.06
C GLY A 242 -2.11 0.32 13.00
N ALA A 243 -1.73 1.54 13.41
CA ALA A 243 -1.26 2.58 12.48
C ALA A 243 0.27 2.67 12.44
N ALA A 244 0.98 1.92 13.29
CA ALA A 244 2.44 1.93 13.40
C ALA A 244 3.10 1.06 12.32
N PRO A 245 4.39 1.31 11.97
CA PRO A 245 5.11 0.47 11.01
C PRO A 245 5.09 -0.99 11.46
N GLY A 246 4.93 -1.93 10.51
CA GLY A 246 4.73 -3.35 10.79
C GLY A 246 3.33 -3.75 11.31
N GLN A 247 2.35 -2.84 11.38
CA GLN A 247 0.96 -3.12 11.76
C GLN A 247 -0.07 -2.45 10.83
N GLY A 248 -1.30 -2.95 10.85
CA GLY A 248 -2.44 -2.50 10.05
C GLY A 248 -2.30 -2.66 8.55
N TYR A 249 -1.51 -3.65 8.13
CA TYR A 249 -1.29 -3.97 6.72
C TYR A 249 -2.29 -5.04 6.27
N GLY A 250 -2.92 -4.84 5.11
CA GLY A 250 -3.67 -5.92 4.46
C GLY A 250 -2.72 -6.89 3.80
N ILE A 251 -2.14 -6.48 2.69
CA ILE A 251 -1.14 -7.25 1.96
C ILE A 251 0.13 -6.43 1.89
N HIS A 252 1.19 -6.92 2.51
CA HIS A 252 2.52 -6.31 2.56
C HIS A 252 3.45 -7.06 1.60
N LEU A 253 4.13 -6.32 0.72
CA LEU A 253 5.14 -6.81 -0.21
C LEU A 253 6.41 -5.98 -0.05
N ALA A 254 7.53 -6.63 0.23
CA ALA A 254 8.84 -5.98 0.26
C ALA A 254 9.88 -6.89 -0.39
N GLY A 255 10.68 -6.38 -1.34
CA GLY A 255 11.71 -7.18 -2.01
C GLY A 255 11.17 -8.28 -2.93
N THR A 256 9.94 -8.13 -3.43
CA THR A 256 9.23 -9.17 -4.21
C THR A 256 9.42 -9.04 -5.72
N VAL A 257 9.36 -10.17 -6.43
CA VAL A 257 9.42 -10.25 -7.90
C VAL A 257 8.32 -11.14 -8.47
N ASN A 258 7.71 -10.71 -9.57
CA ASN A 258 6.67 -11.43 -10.31
C ASN A 258 5.50 -11.89 -9.42
N CYS A 259 4.98 -11.00 -8.59
CA CYS A 259 3.85 -11.28 -7.70
C CYS A 259 2.54 -10.81 -8.34
N THR A 260 1.44 -11.52 -8.07
CA THR A 260 0.09 -11.09 -8.48
C THR A 260 -0.83 -10.99 -7.27
N ILE A 261 -1.39 -9.80 -7.07
CA ILE A 261 -2.38 -9.49 -6.04
C ILE A 261 -3.71 -9.21 -6.73
N LYS A 262 -4.62 -10.19 -6.73
CA LYS A 262 -5.81 -10.15 -7.58
C LYS A 262 -7.13 -10.37 -6.85
N ALA A 263 -8.15 -9.57 -7.17
CA ALA A 263 -9.53 -9.84 -6.76
C ALA A 263 -9.74 -9.98 -5.24
N ASN A 264 -8.86 -9.38 -4.43
CA ASN A 264 -9.02 -9.38 -2.98
C ASN A 264 -9.98 -8.25 -2.57
N THR A 265 -10.73 -8.47 -1.51
CA THR A 265 -11.49 -7.43 -0.82
C THR A 265 -10.77 -7.09 0.48
N ILE A 266 -10.37 -5.84 0.65
CA ILE A 266 -9.68 -5.36 1.86
C ILE A 266 -10.48 -4.21 2.46
N ALA A 267 -10.95 -4.38 3.68
CA ALA A 267 -11.81 -3.43 4.37
C ALA A 267 -11.21 -3.01 5.71
N ASN A 268 -11.23 -1.71 6.00
CA ASN A 268 -10.81 -1.16 7.29
C ASN A 268 -9.36 -1.53 7.68
N ALA A 269 -8.42 -1.37 6.74
CA ALA A 269 -6.99 -1.39 7.07
C ALA A 269 -6.58 -0.07 7.73
N SER A 270 -5.93 -0.14 8.89
CA SER A 270 -5.55 1.04 9.68
C SER A 270 -4.27 1.73 9.19
N ARG A 271 -3.47 1.06 8.35
CA ARG A 271 -2.27 1.64 7.76
C ARG A 271 -2.30 1.63 6.24
N HIS A 272 -2.09 0.47 5.63
CA HIS A 272 -2.13 0.29 4.17
C HIS A 272 -2.89 -1.00 3.84
N ALA A 273 -3.90 -0.92 2.99
CA ALA A 273 -4.58 -2.12 2.50
C ALA A 273 -3.64 -2.95 1.64
N ILE A 274 -2.88 -2.31 0.74
CA ILE A 274 -1.78 -2.94 -0.01
C ILE A 274 -0.55 -2.05 0.12
N TYR A 275 0.57 -2.65 0.51
CA TYR A 275 1.85 -1.97 0.62
C TYR A 275 2.86 -2.70 -0.24
N HIS A 276 3.37 -2.03 -1.28
CA HIS A 276 4.43 -2.54 -2.13
C HIS A 276 5.66 -1.65 -1.98
N ALA A 277 6.77 -2.24 -1.55
CA ALA A 277 8.00 -1.48 -1.37
C ALA A 277 9.28 -2.22 -1.73
N LYS A 278 10.34 -1.41 -1.94
CA LYS A 278 11.73 -1.84 -2.04
C LYS A 278 11.90 -2.98 -3.03
N THR A 279 11.65 -2.70 -4.31
CA THR A 279 11.93 -3.68 -5.36
C THR A 279 13.39 -4.16 -5.25
N ARG A 280 13.59 -5.48 -5.31
CA ARG A 280 14.87 -6.12 -5.01
C ARG A 280 15.98 -5.62 -5.94
N GLY A 281 17.05 -5.07 -5.36
CA GLY A 281 18.38 -4.95 -5.98
C GLY A 281 18.44 -4.43 -7.42
N GLY A 282 17.78 -3.30 -7.72
CA GLY A 282 17.81 -2.69 -9.05
C GLY A 282 17.06 -3.46 -10.15
N MET A 283 16.42 -4.59 -9.82
CA MET A 283 15.57 -5.35 -10.74
C MET A 283 14.19 -4.71 -10.91
N ASP A 284 13.47 -5.15 -11.93
CA ASP A 284 12.05 -4.87 -12.09
C ASP A 284 11.22 -5.80 -11.20
N SER A 285 10.16 -5.28 -10.56
CA SER A 285 9.30 -6.13 -9.72
C SER A 285 8.37 -6.98 -10.55
N GLU A 286 7.88 -6.46 -11.68
CA GLU A 286 6.86 -7.11 -12.52
C GLU A 286 5.58 -7.48 -11.74
N THR A 287 5.33 -6.81 -10.62
CA THR A 287 4.17 -7.10 -9.77
C THR A 287 2.90 -6.52 -10.41
N ILE A 288 1.83 -7.33 -10.42
CA ILE A 288 0.50 -6.95 -10.91
C ILE A 288 -0.47 -6.90 -9.73
N ILE A 289 -1.08 -5.73 -9.52
CA ILE A 289 -2.11 -5.49 -8.51
C ILE A 289 -3.42 -5.20 -9.26
N GLN A 290 -4.31 -6.19 -9.33
CA GLN A 290 -5.47 -6.13 -10.24
C GLN A 290 -6.81 -6.47 -9.58
N ASP A 291 -7.87 -5.77 -10.00
CA ASP A 291 -9.26 -6.08 -9.67
C ASP A 291 -9.57 -6.17 -8.15
N ASN A 292 -8.75 -5.57 -7.29
CA ASN A 292 -8.99 -5.57 -5.84
C ASN A 292 -10.04 -4.51 -5.47
N VAL A 293 -10.80 -4.78 -4.42
CA VAL A 293 -11.72 -3.81 -3.81
C VAL A 293 -11.13 -3.39 -2.47
N ILE A 294 -10.78 -2.11 -2.35
CA ILE A 294 -10.27 -1.51 -1.12
C ILE A 294 -11.32 -0.53 -0.62
N CYS A 295 -11.80 -0.76 0.61
CA CYS A 295 -12.85 0.07 1.19
C CYS A 295 -12.60 0.47 2.64
N ASP A 296 -13.17 1.61 3.02
CA ASP A 296 -13.15 2.11 4.40
C ASP A 296 -11.73 2.20 4.98
N HIS A 297 -10.74 2.46 4.13
CA HIS A 297 -9.35 2.53 4.56
C HIS A 297 -9.17 3.68 5.54
N ARG A 298 -8.53 3.36 6.68
CA ARG A 298 -8.35 4.22 7.86
C ARG A 298 -9.63 4.78 8.47
N LYS A 299 -10.81 4.21 8.21
CA LYS A 299 -12.07 4.68 8.81
C LYS A 299 -12.02 4.83 10.33
N SER A 300 -11.29 3.96 11.02
CA SER A 300 -11.15 3.98 12.49
C SER A 300 -10.01 4.85 13.03
N VAL A 301 -9.10 5.36 12.19
CA VAL A 301 -7.84 6.00 12.63
C VAL A 301 -7.39 7.17 11.73
N ALA A 302 -8.28 7.67 10.88
CA ALA A 302 -7.98 8.74 9.95
C ALA A 302 -8.20 10.08 10.62
N LEU A 303 -7.25 10.99 10.40
CA LEU A 303 -7.31 12.34 10.96
C LEU A 303 -7.74 13.33 9.92
N SER A 304 -8.59 14.27 10.35
CA SER A 304 -8.84 15.46 9.55
C SER A 304 -7.53 16.22 9.38
N ARG A 305 -7.08 16.41 8.14
CA ARG A 305 -5.86 17.18 7.82
C ARG A 305 -6.02 18.69 7.99
N SER A 306 -7.16 19.14 8.54
CA SER A 306 -7.49 20.55 8.73
C SER A 306 -6.64 21.29 9.78
N SER A 307 -5.78 20.59 10.53
CA SER A 307 -4.84 21.20 11.47
C SER A 307 -3.41 21.31 10.89
N PRO A 308 -2.87 22.53 10.69
CA PRO A 308 -1.50 22.73 10.19
C PRO A 308 -0.39 22.13 11.06
N ARG A 309 -0.70 21.79 12.32
CA ARG A 309 0.23 21.21 13.31
C ARG A 309 0.31 19.70 13.24
N GLU A 310 -0.64 19.04 12.57
CA GLU A 310 -0.70 17.59 12.42
C GLU A 310 -0.48 17.21 10.96
N ARG A 311 0.71 17.55 10.46
CA ARG A 311 1.21 17.00 9.19
C ARG A 311 1.53 15.51 9.38
N GLY A 312 0.50 14.72 9.63
CA GLY A 312 0.57 13.28 9.69
C GLY A 312 1.08 12.77 8.34
N TRP A 313 2.00 11.83 8.39
CA TRP A 313 2.47 11.10 7.22
C TRP A 313 1.28 10.62 6.39
N ASN A 314 1.34 10.83 5.08
CA ASN A 314 0.39 10.24 4.16
C ASN A 314 0.45 8.71 4.35
N ARG A 315 -0.68 8.07 4.67
CA ARG A 315 -0.73 6.61 4.70
C ARG A 315 -1.78 6.18 3.73
N ALA A 316 -1.40 5.92 2.49
CA ALA A 316 -2.39 5.62 1.46
C ALA A 316 -3.00 4.22 1.63
N ALA A 317 -4.19 4.03 1.06
CA ALA A 317 -4.83 2.73 1.00
C ALA A 317 -3.99 1.71 0.23
N MET A 318 -3.45 2.14 -0.91
CA MET A 318 -2.40 1.46 -1.65
C MET A 318 -1.16 2.34 -1.65
N GLU A 319 -0.07 1.83 -1.09
CA GLU A 319 1.23 2.45 -1.19
C GLU A 319 2.09 1.67 -2.18
N VAL A 320 2.62 2.36 -3.19
CA VAL A 320 3.63 1.84 -4.10
C VAL A 320 4.84 2.75 -4.02
N SER A 321 5.61 2.58 -2.95
CA SER A 321 6.80 3.38 -2.68
C SER A 321 8.08 2.61 -2.90
N ARG A 322 9.19 3.25 -3.27
CA ARG A 322 10.49 2.58 -3.48
C ARG A 322 10.41 1.40 -4.46
N SER A 323 9.52 1.52 -5.44
CA SER A 323 9.07 0.42 -6.27
C SER A 323 9.43 0.65 -7.72
N ARG A 324 9.65 -0.44 -8.45
CA ARG A 324 9.96 -0.40 -9.87
C ARG A 324 9.13 -1.41 -10.64
N SER A 325 8.54 -0.98 -11.76
CA SER A 325 7.83 -1.83 -12.71
C SER A 325 6.64 -2.56 -12.07
N VAL A 326 5.66 -1.77 -11.62
CA VAL A 326 4.42 -2.25 -10.99
C VAL A 326 3.22 -1.81 -11.82
N LEU A 327 2.29 -2.74 -12.06
CA LEU A 327 1.07 -2.52 -12.80
C LEU A 327 -0.14 -2.61 -11.87
N ILE A 328 -0.89 -1.51 -11.75
CA ILE A 328 -2.07 -1.36 -10.91
C ILE A 328 -3.30 -1.23 -11.82
N MET A 329 -4.17 -2.23 -11.89
CA MET A 329 -5.28 -2.19 -12.86
C MET A 329 -6.64 -2.64 -12.33
N GLY A 330 -7.70 -1.97 -12.77
CA GLY A 330 -9.07 -2.43 -12.50
C GLY A 330 -9.49 -2.39 -11.02
N ASN A 331 -8.67 -1.83 -10.13
CA ASN A 331 -8.98 -1.80 -8.70
C ASN A 331 -10.07 -0.76 -8.40
N ILE A 332 -10.86 -1.03 -7.36
CA ILE A 332 -11.88 -0.13 -6.84
C ILE A 332 -11.42 0.36 -5.47
N PHE A 333 -11.23 1.67 -5.36
CA PHE A 333 -11.03 2.36 -4.10
C PHE A 333 -12.33 3.07 -3.74
N ASN A 334 -12.89 2.73 -2.57
CA ASN A 334 -14.15 3.28 -2.12
C ASN A 334 -14.04 3.76 -0.67
N ALA A 335 -14.40 5.01 -0.40
CA ALA A 335 -14.38 5.53 0.97
C ALA A 335 -13.00 5.46 1.66
N CYS A 336 -11.95 5.92 0.98
CA CYS A 336 -10.68 6.19 1.65
C CYS A 336 -10.83 7.43 2.57
N TYR A 337 -10.41 7.29 3.83
CA TYR A 337 -10.32 8.40 4.79
C TYR A 337 -8.91 9.00 4.85
N ASP A 338 -8.02 8.58 3.96
CA ASP A 338 -6.77 9.26 3.64
C ASP A 338 -6.54 9.09 2.12
N THR A 339 -5.32 9.29 1.63
CA THR A 339 -5.02 9.05 0.21
C THR A 339 -5.37 7.63 -0.22
N CYS A 340 -5.91 7.44 -1.43
CA CYS A 340 -6.19 6.09 -1.92
C CYS A 340 -4.95 5.42 -2.51
N LEU A 341 -4.16 6.15 -3.31
CA LEU A 341 -2.94 5.65 -3.95
C LEU A 341 -1.78 6.62 -3.75
N ASP A 342 -0.68 6.15 -3.17
CA ASP A 342 0.58 6.88 -3.09
C ASP A 342 1.65 6.20 -3.95
N ILE A 343 2.36 7.00 -4.75
CA ILE A 343 3.48 6.57 -5.58
C ILE A 343 4.67 7.47 -5.28
N ALA A 344 5.63 6.98 -4.49
CA ALA A 344 6.71 7.82 -3.99
C ALA A 344 8.06 7.09 -3.93
N ARG A 345 9.13 7.84 -4.13
CA ARG A 345 10.49 7.45 -3.71
C ARG A 345 10.63 7.48 -2.19
N ASP A 346 11.78 7.02 -1.69
CA ASP A 346 12.27 7.29 -0.34
C ASP A 346 13.65 7.92 -0.46
N GLY A 347 13.69 9.25 -0.43
CA GLY A 347 14.91 10.02 -0.61
C GLY A 347 15.89 9.83 0.54
N ALA A 348 15.38 9.61 1.76
CA ALA A 348 16.20 9.39 2.95
C ALA A 348 16.86 8.01 2.95
N GLY A 349 16.12 6.98 2.54
CA GLY A 349 16.62 5.60 2.41
C GLY A 349 17.40 5.35 1.12
N GLY A 350 17.34 6.28 0.18
CA GLY A 350 18.05 6.19 -1.09
C GLY A 350 17.43 5.22 -2.10
N PHE A 351 16.10 5.20 -2.17
CA PHE A 351 15.36 4.30 -3.04
C PHE A 351 14.50 5.09 -4.05
N PRO A 352 14.71 4.93 -5.36
CA PRO A 352 13.85 5.53 -6.37
C PRO A 352 12.49 4.84 -6.47
N CYS A 353 11.56 5.47 -7.17
CA CYS A 353 10.29 4.84 -7.56
C CYS A 353 10.04 5.09 -9.05
N SER A 354 9.88 4.04 -9.86
CA SER A 354 9.77 4.21 -11.30
C SER A 354 8.96 3.16 -12.04
N ASN A 355 8.55 3.50 -13.26
CA ASN A 355 7.83 2.60 -14.17
C ASN A 355 6.53 2.06 -13.54
N ILE A 356 5.73 2.95 -12.96
CA ILE A 356 4.46 2.59 -12.32
C ILE A 356 3.31 2.96 -13.26
N THR A 357 2.47 1.98 -13.57
CA THR A 357 1.28 2.21 -14.41
C THR A 357 0.01 1.91 -13.62
N ALA A 358 -0.88 2.90 -13.49
CA ALA A 358 -2.21 2.74 -12.94
C ALA A 358 -3.28 2.91 -14.03
N ILE A 359 -3.98 1.84 -14.39
CA ILE A 359 -4.94 1.82 -15.50
C ILE A 359 -6.34 1.30 -15.11
N ASN A 360 -7.39 1.95 -15.59
CA ASN A 360 -8.79 1.51 -15.40
C ASN A 360 -9.22 1.33 -13.93
N ASN A 361 -8.58 2.02 -12.98
CA ASN A 361 -9.00 2.00 -11.58
C ASN A 361 -10.17 2.97 -11.34
N LYS A 362 -10.97 2.70 -10.32
CA LYS A 362 -12.11 3.53 -9.90
C LYS A 362 -11.87 4.07 -8.50
N PHE A 363 -11.93 5.39 -8.35
CA PHE A 363 -11.76 6.11 -7.09
C PHE A 363 -13.07 6.80 -6.74
N ASN A 364 -13.72 6.33 -5.66
CA ASN A 364 -15.08 6.72 -5.31
C ASN A 364 -15.18 7.15 -3.85
N ALA A 365 -16.16 8.01 -3.61
CA ALA A 365 -16.65 8.36 -2.28
C ALA A 365 -15.53 8.80 -1.31
N ARG A 366 -14.61 9.68 -1.75
CA ARG A 366 -13.62 10.27 -0.85
C ARG A 366 -14.28 10.85 0.41
N GLN A 367 -13.70 10.57 1.58
CA GLN A 367 -14.29 10.95 2.87
C GLN A 367 -13.77 12.27 3.44
N ASN A 368 -12.61 12.77 3.00
CA ASN A 368 -12.03 14.04 3.45
C ASN A 368 -11.35 14.81 2.29
N ASP A 369 -10.41 15.70 2.62
CA ASP A 369 -9.67 16.54 1.69
C ASP A 369 -8.35 15.91 1.17
N SER A 370 -7.97 14.72 1.63
CA SER A 370 -6.81 13.99 1.11
C SER A 370 -6.97 13.68 -0.40
N PRO A 371 -5.92 13.78 -1.22
CA PRO A 371 -6.06 13.47 -2.64
C PRO A 371 -6.37 11.99 -2.88
N TYR A 372 -7.03 11.64 -3.99
CA TYR A 372 -7.14 10.23 -4.37
C TYR A 372 -5.77 9.64 -4.70
N ILE A 373 -4.95 10.41 -5.44
CA ILE A 373 -3.59 10.01 -5.80
C ILE A 373 -2.60 11.06 -5.32
N ASN A 374 -1.55 10.62 -4.63
CA ASN A 374 -0.36 11.42 -4.36
C ASN A 374 0.84 10.82 -5.12
N ILE A 375 1.60 11.67 -5.81
CA ILE A 375 2.82 11.27 -6.54
C ILE A 375 3.99 12.13 -6.04
N GLY A 376 5.08 11.47 -5.68
CA GLY A 376 6.25 12.10 -5.08
C GLY A 376 6.24 12.03 -3.55
N GLU A 377 7.32 12.49 -2.94
CA GLU A 377 7.61 12.33 -1.52
C GLU A 377 7.50 13.67 -0.77
N GLN A 378 7.22 13.64 0.53
CA GLN A 378 7.24 14.86 1.36
C GLN A 378 8.65 15.27 1.82
N LEU A 379 9.68 14.99 1.00
CA LEU A 379 11.08 15.34 1.23
C LEU A 379 11.76 15.80 -0.08
N ALA A 380 12.51 16.90 0.01
CA ALA A 380 13.28 17.49 -1.08
C ALA A 380 14.74 17.01 -1.00
N LEU A 381 15.03 15.84 -1.57
CA LEU A 381 16.39 15.31 -1.73
C LEU A 381 16.59 14.84 -3.18
N ASP A 382 17.76 15.16 -3.75
CA ASP A 382 17.91 15.29 -5.21
C ASP A 382 18.50 14.05 -5.92
N ASN A 383 18.73 12.95 -5.20
CA ASN A 383 19.50 11.82 -5.73
C ASN A 383 18.67 10.61 -6.21
N TYR A 384 17.36 10.60 -5.95
CA TYR A 384 16.49 9.47 -6.27
C TYR A 384 15.20 9.96 -6.92
N PRO A 385 14.88 9.57 -8.16
CA PRO A 385 13.67 10.08 -8.82
C PRO A 385 12.40 9.31 -8.43
N THR A 386 11.26 10.00 -8.48
CA THR A 386 9.95 9.40 -8.78
C THR A 386 9.68 9.66 -10.27
N GLU A 387 9.67 8.63 -11.12
CA GLU A 387 9.63 8.85 -12.57
C GLU A 387 8.93 7.77 -13.40
N ASN A 388 8.56 8.11 -14.64
CA ASN A 388 7.91 7.20 -15.59
C ASN A 388 6.60 6.64 -15.01
N ILE A 389 5.72 7.56 -14.61
CA ILE A 389 4.43 7.23 -13.98
C ILE A 389 3.31 7.45 -14.99
N ALA A 390 2.49 6.43 -15.24
CA ALA A 390 1.38 6.50 -16.17
C ALA A 390 0.04 6.26 -15.47
N ILE A 391 -0.86 7.24 -15.51
CA ILE A 391 -2.21 7.17 -14.95
C ILE A 391 -3.21 7.25 -16.10
N ILE A 392 -3.78 6.11 -16.49
CA ILE A 392 -4.52 5.97 -17.76
C ILE A 392 -5.94 5.46 -17.53
N SER A 393 -6.94 6.10 -18.15
CA SER A 393 -8.32 5.60 -18.17
C SER A 393 -8.95 5.33 -16.79
N ASN A 394 -8.48 6.01 -15.74
CA ASN A 394 -9.05 5.91 -14.40
C ASN A 394 -10.30 6.79 -14.26
N ALA A 395 -11.20 6.42 -13.36
CA ALA A 395 -12.40 7.17 -13.05
C ALA A 395 -12.36 7.70 -11.61
N PHE A 396 -12.58 9.00 -11.44
CA PHE A 396 -12.59 9.69 -10.15
C PHE A 396 -13.97 10.31 -9.92
N THR A 397 -14.64 9.92 -8.83
CA THR A 397 -15.94 10.46 -8.45
C THR A 397 -15.89 10.94 -7.01
N ALA A 398 -15.95 12.25 -6.78
CA ALA A 398 -15.90 12.84 -5.43
C ALA A 398 -17.03 13.84 -5.17
N SER A 399 -17.41 13.93 -3.90
CA SER A 399 -18.49 14.80 -3.38
C SER A 399 -18.03 15.70 -2.23
N CYS A 400 -16.72 15.91 -2.07
CA CYS A 400 -16.12 16.81 -1.09
C CYS A 400 -15.15 17.80 -1.75
N ALA A 401 -14.64 18.79 -1.00
CA ALA A 401 -13.64 19.75 -1.46
C ALA A 401 -12.21 19.14 -1.53
N GLY A 402 -11.25 19.86 -2.12
CA GLY A 402 -9.84 19.45 -2.22
C GLY A 402 -9.43 18.91 -3.60
N TYR A 403 -8.27 18.26 -3.67
CA TYR A 403 -7.62 17.80 -4.93
C TYR A 403 -7.98 16.35 -5.27
N ASP A 404 -8.24 15.97 -6.52
CA ASP A 404 -8.30 14.54 -6.89
C ASP A 404 -6.88 13.95 -6.99
N VAL A 405 -5.95 14.71 -7.56
CA VAL A 405 -4.56 14.30 -7.76
C VAL A 405 -3.64 15.37 -7.21
N GLN A 406 -2.60 14.94 -6.52
CA GLN A 406 -1.50 15.80 -6.09
C GLN A 406 -0.17 15.25 -6.59
N ILE A 407 0.54 16.03 -7.41
CA ILE A 407 1.91 15.76 -7.80
C ILE A 407 2.79 16.69 -6.98
N LEU A 408 3.55 16.14 -6.05
CA LEU A 408 4.48 16.91 -5.23
C LEU A 408 5.74 17.25 -6.05
N GLN A 409 6.35 16.23 -6.65
CA GLN A 409 7.49 16.29 -7.56
C GLN A 409 7.62 14.96 -8.34
N GLY A 410 8.46 14.94 -9.38
CA GLY A 410 8.74 13.75 -10.19
C GLY A 410 8.90 14.05 -11.68
N LYS A 411 9.33 13.04 -12.45
CA LYS A 411 9.68 13.19 -13.88
C LYS A 411 8.88 12.26 -14.77
N ASN A 412 8.57 12.71 -15.99
CA ASN A 412 7.89 11.88 -17.00
C ASN A 412 6.60 11.25 -16.46
N ILE A 413 5.69 12.11 -15.98
CA ILE A 413 4.41 11.72 -15.40
C ILE A 413 3.32 11.99 -16.43
N HIS A 414 2.54 10.98 -16.77
CA HIS A 414 1.56 11.03 -17.85
C HIS A 414 0.16 10.64 -17.38
N PHE A 415 -0.79 11.54 -17.58
CA PHE A 415 -2.21 11.30 -17.35
C PHE A 415 -2.98 11.34 -18.67
N SER A 416 -3.64 10.25 -19.04
CA SER A 416 -4.51 10.25 -20.22
C SER A 416 -5.79 9.46 -20.12
N HIS A 417 -6.82 9.94 -20.83
CA HIS A 417 -8.14 9.32 -20.91
C HIS A 417 -8.85 9.14 -19.56
N ASN A 418 -8.38 9.79 -18.50
CA ASN A 418 -9.02 9.74 -17.19
C ASN A 418 -10.32 10.56 -17.20
N THR A 419 -11.27 10.16 -16.35
CA THR A 419 -12.53 10.88 -16.17
C THR A 419 -12.66 11.33 -14.72
N PHE A 420 -12.83 12.62 -14.51
CA PHE A 420 -13.02 13.24 -13.21
C PHE A 420 -14.42 13.84 -13.11
N SER A 421 -15.16 13.49 -12.07
CA SER A 421 -16.53 13.93 -11.83
C SER A 421 -16.72 14.42 -10.40
N ARG A 422 -17.11 15.68 -10.26
CA ARG A 422 -17.46 16.32 -9.00
C ARG A 422 -18.95 16.67 -9.00
N LYS A 423 -19.68 16.28 -7.95
CA LYS A 423 -21.12 16.57 -7.81
C LYS A 423 -21.44 17.10 -6.42
N GLY A 424 -22.31 18.10 -6.34
CA GLY A 424 -22.87 18.59 -5.08
C GLY A 424 -21.88 19.29 -4.14
N VAL A 425 -20.73 19.77 -4.67
CA VAL A 425 -19.68 20.40 -3.85
C VAL A 425 -19.71 21.92 -4.04
N THR A 426 -19.83 22.65 -2.93
CA THR A 426 -19.64 24.11 -2.84
C THR A 426 -18.22 24.42 -2.36
N GLY A 427 -17.63 25.53 -2.82
CA GLY A 427 -16.30 25.98 -2.41
C GLY A 427 -15.16 25.40 -3.26
N ASN A 428 -13.96 25.32 -2.67
CA ASN A 428 -12.70 25.06 -3.38
C ASN A 428 -12.61 23.64 -3.98
N VAL A 429 -12.91 23.54 -5.28
CA VAL A 429 -12.83 22.30 -6.06
C VAL A 429 -11.64 22.40 -7.00
N ARG A 430 -10.58 21.63 -6.70
CA ARG A 430 -9.39 21.51 -7.55
C ARG A 430 -9.27 20.08 -8.03
N PHE A 431 -9.04 19.86 -9.32
CA PHE A 431 -8.88 18.48 -9.81
C PHE A 431 -7.45 18.00 -9.61
N VAL A 432 -6.47 18.78 -10.06
CA VAL A 432 -5.07 18.39 -10.06
C VAL A 432 -4.23 19.50 -9.47
N ARG A 433 -3.33 19.14 -8.54
CA ARG A 433 -2.23 20.01 -8.12
C ARG A 433 -0.94 19.58 -8.82
N VAL A 434 -0.27 20.53 -9.47
CA VAL A 434 1.00 20.32 -10.17
C VAL A 434 2.12 21.04 -9.43
N GLY A 435 2.86 20.26 -8.65
CA GLY A 435 3.94 20.74 -7.80
C GLY A 435 3.48 21.16 -6.41
N LEU A 436 4.42 21.13 -5.48
CA LEU A 436 4.31 21.81 -4.19
C LEU A 436 5.66 22.41 -3.83
N GLY A 437 5.74 23.74 -3.76
CA GLY A 437 7.00 24.47 -3.68
C GLY A 437 7.88 24.14 -2.47
N LEU A 438 7.32 23.53 -1.42
CA LEU A 438 8.08 22.99 -0.28
C LEU A 438 8.96 21.79 -0.66
N TYR A 439 8.63 21.07 -1.73
CA TYR A 439 9.30 19.84 -2.15
C TYR A 439 9.97 19.96 -3.53
N ILE A 440 10.01 21.18 -4.07
CA ILE A 440 10.67 21.53 -5.33
C ILE A 440 11.80 22.50 -5.01
N SER A 441 13.04 22.05 -5.10
CA SER A 441 14.24 22.88 -4.93
C SER A 441 14.66 23.51 -6.26
N ALA A 442 14.47 22.80 -7.37
CA ALA A 442 14.80 23.25 -8.71
C ALA A 442 13.74 22.79 -9.73
N PRO A 443 13.64 23.43 -10.92
CA PRO A 443 12.73 22.98 -11.98
C PRO A 443 12.92 21.51 -12.39
N ALA A 444 14.14 20.97 -12.22
CA ALA A 444 14.44 19.58 -12.53
C ALA A 444 13.76 18.57 -11.58
N ASP A 445 13.25 19.00 -10.42
CA ASP A 445 12.57 18.08 -9.48
C ASP A 445 11.19 17.69 -9.98
N ILE A 446 10.58 18.53 -10.82
CA ILE A 446 9.28 18.29 -11.45
C ILE A 446 9.37 18.61 -12.93
N ASP A 447 9.40 17.60 -13.79
CA ASP A 447 9.62 17.81 -15.22
C ASP A 447 8.88 16.80 -16.10
N ARG A 448 8.55 17.20 -17.33
CA ARG A 448 7.84 16.39 -18.32
C ARG A 448 6.53 15.81 -17.78
N ILE A 449 5.65 16.70 -17.33
CA ILE A 449 4.31 16.33 -16.87
C ILE A 449 3.32 16.51 -18.01
N THR A 450 2.53 15.49 -18.32
CA THR A 450 1.57 15.52 -19.43
C THR A 450 0.17 15.15 -18.99
N PHE A 451 -0.82 15.97 -19.37
CA PHE A 451 -2.24 15.69 -19.23
C PHE A 451 -2.92 15.78 -20.59
N VAL A 452 -3.34 14.65 -21.14
CA VAL A 452 -3.93 14.60 -22.49
C VAL A 452 -5.22 13.78 -22.55
N ARG A 453 -6.25 14.29 -23.23
CA ARG A 453 -7.54 13.57 -23.42
C ARG A 453 -8.24 13.18 -22.12
N ASN A 454 -8.01 13.90 -21.03
CA ASN A 454 -8.77 13.72 -19.80
C ASN A 454 -10.11 14.45 -19.89
N ARG A 455 -11.12 13.99 -19.16
CA ARG A 455 -12.45 14.59 -19.10
C ARG A 455 -12.72 15.08 -17.68
N TYR A 456 -13.04 16.36 -17.53
CA TYR A 456 -13.32 16.99 -16.24
C TYR A 456 -14.76 17.50 -16.21
N SER A 457 -15.52 17.10 -15.19
CA SER A 457 -16.88 17.60 -14.94
C SER A 457 -16.96 18.17 -13.53
N GLY A 458 -17.06 19.48 -13.42
CA GLY A 458 -17.23 20.20 -12.17
C GLY A 458 -18.70 20.28 -11.70
N PRO A 459 -18.93 20.74 -10.47
CA PRO A 459 -20.27 21.06 -9.99
C PRO A 459 -20.79 22.32 -10.70
N SER A 460 -22.04 22.26 -11.19
CA SER A 460 -22.65 23.37 -11.94
C SER A 460 -22.70 24.65 -11.09
N GLY A 461 -22.28 25.78 -11.68
CA GLY A 461 -22.37 27.09 -11.05
C GLY A 461 -21.35 27.37 -9.93
N ASN A 462 -20.38 26.48 -9.68
CA ASN A 462 -19.35 26.73 -8.67
C ASN A 462 -18.18 27.56 -9.25
N PRO A 463 -17.99 28.82 -8.84
CA PRO A 463 -16.95 29.73 -9.36
C PRO A 463 -15.53 29.34 -8.93
N ASP A 464 -15.39 28.50 -7.91
CA ASP A 464 -14.09 28.08 -7.35
C ASP A 464 -13.57 26.79 -7.98
N THR A 465 -14.21 26.32 -9.05
CA THR A 465 -13.82 25.09 -9.75
C THR A 465 -12.62 25.32 -10.67
N VAL A 466 -11.45 24.80 -10.29
CA VAL A 466 -10.20 24.88 -11.06
C VAL A 466 -9.73 23.49 -11.46
N VAL A 467 -9.31 23.30 -12.71
CA VAL A 467 -8.75 22.00 -13.14
C VAL A 467 -7.33 21.82 -12.63
N TYR A 468 -6.44 22.74 -12.98
CA TYR A 468 -5.01 22.65 -12.67
C TYR A 468 -4.57 23.75 -11.71
N ASP A 469 -4.24 23.39 -10.49
CA ASP A 469 -3.58 24.29 -9.54
C ASP A 469 -2.07 24.12 -9.66
N ILE A 470 -1.43 25.10 -10.28
CA ILE A 470 -0.02 25.04 -10.67
C ILE A 470 0.80 25.78 -9.62
N ASP A 471 1.81 25.11 -9.07
CA ASP A 471 2.70 25.75 -8.10
C ASP A 471 3.50 26.90 -8.76
N PRO A 472 3.71 28.05 -8.07
CA PRO A 472 4.46 29.16 -8.64
C PRO A 472 5.87 28.80 -9.14
N LYS A 473 6.56 27.84 -8.50
CA LYS A 473 7.88 27.38 -8.97
C LYS A 473 7.79 26.67 -10.32
N VAL A 474 6.68 25.99 -10.60
CA VAL A 474 6.40 25.40 -11.91
C VAL A 474 5.96 26.47 -12.90
N GLY A 475 5.10 27.39 -12.48
CA GLY A 475 4.55 28.48 -13.30
C GLY A 475 5.59 29.51 -13.75
N ALA A 476 6.67 29.71 -12.98
CA ALA A 476 7.76 30.62 -13.31
C ALA A 476 9.07 29.93 -13.76
N GLY A 477 9.19 28.61 -13.55
CA GLY A 477 10.39 27.83 -13.84
C GLY A 477 10.54 27.43 -15.31
N THR A 478 11.24 26.32 -15.54
CA THR A 478 11.50 25.75 -16.88
C THR A 478 10.99 24.33 -17.06
N SER A 479 10.25 23.81 -16.07
CA SER A 479 9.61 22.50 -16.13
C SER A 479 8.72 22.36 -17.36
N MET A 480 8.86 21.25 -18.09
CA MET A 480 7.99 20.95 -19.23
C MET A 480 6.65 20.40 -18.73
N VAL A 481 5.57 21.16 -18.95
CA VAL A 481 4.22 20.72 -18.62
C VAL A 481 3.32 20.88 -19.83
N ASN A 482 2.72 19.79 -20.29
CA ASN A 482 1.83 19.77 -21.45
C ASN A 482 0.41 19.38 -21.05
N ILE A 483 -0.50 20.35 -21.07
CA ILE A 483 -1.94 20.16 -20.88
C ILE A 483 -2.60 20.39 -22.24
N SER A 484 -3.06 19.30 -22.87
CA SER A 484 -3.65 19.36 -24.21
C SER A 484 -4.87 18.46 -24.42
N ARG A 485 -5.86 18.90 -25.22
CA ARG A 485 -6.98 18.06 -25.70
C ARG A 485 -7.82 17.45 -24.57
N ASN A 486 -7.98 18.14 -23.45
CA ASN A 486 -8.84 17.77 -22.33
C ASN A 486 -10.25 18.35 -22.49
N SER A 487 -11.27 17.55 -22.24
CA SER A 487 -12.67 18.01 -22.29
C SER A 487 -13.10 18.56 -20.94
N LEU A 488 -13.71 19.75 -20.93
CA LEU A 488 -14.14 20.46 -19.73
C LEU A 488 -15.66 20.66 -19.74
N LYS A 489 -16.32 20.37 -18.62
CA LYS A 489 -17.74 20.65 -18.39
C LYS A 489 -17.93 21.29 -17.02
N SER A 490 -18.67 22.40 -16.96
CA SER A 490 -18.99 23.09 -15.69
C SER A 490 -17.73 23.43 -14.88
N ILE A 491 -16.72 23.95 -15.57
CA ILE A 491 -15.43 24.36 -15.00
C ILE A 491 -15.38 25.90 -15.02
N ALA A 492 -15.01 26.52 -13.90
CA ALA A 492 -14.88 27.97 -13.83
C ALA A 492 -13.55 28.45 -14.43
N ARG A 493 -12.44 27.76 -14.11
CA ARG A 493 -11.11 28.08 -14.63
C ARG A 493 -10.34 26.82 -15.01
N LEU A 494 -9.63 26.88 -16.14
CA LEU A 494 -8.73 25.80 -16.53
C LEU A 494 -7.57 25.68 -15.52
N TRP A 495 -7.02 26.80 -15.06
CA TRP A 495 -5.85 26.79 -14.18
C TRP A 495 -5.85 27.95 -13.19
N SER A 496 -5.05 27.79 -12.13
CA SER A 496 -4.61 28.85 -11.20
C SER A 496 -3.10 28.72 -10.96
N CYS A 497 -2.44 29.82 -10.62
CA CYS A 497 -1.00 29.81 -10.31
C CYS A 497 -0.67 30.91 -9.29
N GLY A 498 -0.48 30.55 -8.02
CA GLY A 498 -0.24 31.51 -6.95
C GLY A 498 -1.35 32.57 -6.79
N ASP A 499 -1.02 33.67 -6.13
CA ASP A 499 -1.98 34.75 -5.84
C ASP A 499 -2.22 35.68 -7.04
N ASP A 500 -1.21 35.85 -7.91
CA ASP A 500 -1.25 36.75 -9.06
C ASP A 500 -1.76 36.06 -10.35
N ASN A 501 -1.96 34.73 -10.33
CA ASN A 501 -2.33 33.92 -11.49
C ASN A 501 -1.44 34.18 -12.72
N LYS A 502 -0.14 34.41 -12.52
CA LYS A 502 0.80 34.67 -13.60
C LYS A 502 1.62 33.42 -13.93
N ILE A 503 1.71 33.09 -15.23
CA ILE A 503 2.60 32.04 -15.75
C ILE A 503 3.61 32.70 -16.67
N THR A 504 4.90 32.52 -16.37
CA THR A 504 6.03 33.00 -17.19
C THR A 504 6.88 31.86 -17.75
N ASN A 505 6.62 30.62 -17.36
CA ASN A 505 7.31 29.43 -17.85
C ASN A 505 7.02 29.23 -19.36
N PRO A 506 8.04 29.33 -20.24
CA PRO A 506 7.85 29.20 -21.69
C PRO A 506 7.54 27.77 -22.14
N ASN A 507 7.80 26.77 -21.29
CA ASN A 507 7.62 25.35 -21.58
C ASN A 507 6.26 24.81 -21.11
N LEU A 508 5.40 25.69 -20.61
CA LEU A 508 4.08 25.35 -20.08
C LEU A 508 3.02 25.53 -21.18
N VAL A 509 2.49 24.41 -21.70
CA VAL A 509 1.46 24.39 -22.73
C VAL A 509 0.09 24.20 -22.10
N LEU A 510 -0.81 25.19 -22.26
CA LEU A 510 -2.19 25.18 -21.75
C LEU A 510 -3.18 25.31 -22.90
N LYS A 511 -3.52 24.18 -23.53
CA LYS A 511 -4.48 24.14 -24.66
C LYS A 511 -5.59 23.15 -24.32
N PRO A 512 -6.74 23.59 -23.76
CA PRO A 512 -7.81 22.65 -23.44
C PRO A 512 -8.16 21.78 -24.64
#